data_AF-A0A515A217-F1
#
_entry.id   AF-A0A515A217-F1
#
_cell.length_a   1.000
_cell.length_b   1.000
_cell.length_c   1.000
_cell.angle_alpha   90.00
_cell.angle_beta   90.00
_cell.angle_gamma   90.00
#
_symmetry.space_group_name_H-M   'P 1'
#
loop_
_entity.id
_entity.type
_entity.pdbx_description
1 polymer ?
#
loop_
_entity_poly.entity_id
_entity_poly.type
_entity_poly.pdbx_seq_one_letter_code
_entity_poly.pdbx_strand_id
1 'polypeptide(L)'
;MKSLLKIFRTITIIGGTLCISYFLIKETSINKTKIVEGEFLFTLLGVLLGFAFTLLTFIISMLDKIKEQVAKDVNKTKVAKDNIMKRIGFLHSELRQDIYFIFITFIIVGVSIIAEKINFPFSEFINSLGTTKIEILNILKFSIFLLNLYVIYDLLEVTFSVSETTSISSQP
;
A
#
# COMPACT_ATOMS: atom_id res chain seq x y z
N MET A 1 -9.29 -18.90 -7.10
CA MET A 1 -9.91 -17.83 -7.92
C MET A 1 -9.75 -16.42 -7.33
N LYS A 2 -10.05 -16.18 -6.04
CA LYS A 2 -9.91 -14.83 -5.42
C LYS A 2 -8.47 -14.24 -5.46
N SER A 3 -7.43 -15.08 -5.34
CA SER A 3 -6.02 -14.63 -5.43
C SER A 3 -5.64 -14.09 -6.81
N LEU A 4 -6.08 -14.76 -7.88
CA LEU A 4 -5.84 -14.34 -9.28
C LEU A 4 -6.49 -12.98 -9.60
N LEU A 5 -7.72 -12.76 -9.10
CA LEU A 5 -8.43 -11.51 -9.29
C LEU A 5 -7.73 -10.33 -8.56
N LYS A 6 -7.21 -10.57 -7.35
CA LYS A 6 -6.42 -9.58 -6.61
C LYS A 6 -5.13 -9.24 -7.36
N ILE A 7 -4.39 -10.25 -7.85
CA ILE A 7 -3.15 -10.04 -8.63
C ILE A 7 -3.45 -9.22 -9.90
N PHE A 8 -4.50 -9.58 -10.63
CA PHE A 8 -4.89 -8.84 -11.83
C PHE A 8 -5.22 -7.37 -11.49
N ARG A 9 -6.01 -7.13 -10.43
CA ARG A 9 -6.31 -5.76 -9.95
C ARG A 9 -5.02 -4.99 -9.62
N THR A 10 -4.09 -5.61 -8.89
CA THR A 10 -2.80 -4.99 -8.55
C THR A 10 -1.98 -4.65 -9.80
N ILE A 11 -1.92 -5.55 -10.78
CA ILE A 11 -1.23 -5.29 -12.05
C ILE A 11 -1.89 -4.14 -12.80
N THR A 12 -3.23 -4.10 -12.86
CA THR A 12 -3.96 -3.00 -13.51
C THR A 12 -3.70 -1.67 -12.81
N ILE A 13 -3.65 -1.64 -11.48
CA ILE A 13 -3.35 -0.42 -10.71
C ILE A 13 -1.90 0.03 -10.94
N ILE A 14 -0.93 -0.89 -10.92
CA ILE A 14 0.49 -0.58 -11.20
C ILE A 14 0.66 -0.06 -12.63
N GLY A 15 0.09 -0.75 -13.62
CA GLY A 15 0.14 -0.32 -15.02
C GLY A 15 -0.53 1.04 -15.21
N GLY A 16 -1.72 1.23 -14.64
CA GLY A 16 -2.46 2.50 -14.69
C GLY A 16 -1.69 3.65 -14.05
N THR A 17 -1.13 3.45 -12.86
CA THR A 17 -0.31 4.47 -12.17
C THR A 17 0.96 4.80 -12.95
N LEU A 18 1.62 3.83 -13.59
CA LEU A 18 2.75 4.08 -14.48
C LEU A 18 2.35 4.91 -15.71
N CYS A 19 1.24 4.57 -16.38
CA CYS A 19 0.74 5.34 -17.52
C CYS A 19 0.36 6.78 -17.13
N ILE A 20 -0.35 6.95 -16.01
CA ILE A 20 -0.71 8.26 -15.47
C ILE A 20 0.55 9.05 -15.12
N SER A 21 1.53 8.42 -14.49
CA SER A 21 2.80 9.06 -14.12
C SER A 21 3.60 9.48 -15.35
N TYR A 22 3.67 8.63 -16.38
CA TYR A 22 4.31 8.96 -17.65
C TYR A 22 3.64 10.17 -18.31
N PHE A 23 2.31 10.15 -18.44
CA PHE A 23 1.56 11.25 -19.05
C PHE A 23 1.72 12.55 -18.25
N LEU A 24 1.56 12.49 -16.93
CA LEU A 24 1.73 13.65 -16.08
C LEU A 24 3.15 14.20 -16.17
N ILE A 25 4.18 13.35 -16.15
CA ILE A 25 5.58 13.79 -16.22
C ILE A 25 5.93 14.41 -17.58
N LYS A 26 5.40 13.87 -18.67
CA LYS A 26 5.71 14.37 -20.01
C LYS A 26 4.92 15.61 -20.41
N GLU A 27 3.62 15.66 -20.10
CA GLU A 27 2.71 16.68 -20.64
C GLU A 27 2.51 17.89 -19.73
N THR A 28 2.72 17.75 -18.42
CA THR A 28 2.47 18.87 -17.49
C THR A 28 3.74 19.65 -17.15
N SER A 29 3.65 20.96 -16.95
CA SER A 29 4.76 21.80 -16.46
C SER A 29 4.82 21.88 -14.93
N ILE A 30 4.10 20.99 -14.22
CA ILE A 30 4.07 20.97 -12.75
C ILE A 30 5.51 20.84 -12.24
N ASN A 31 5.85 21.64 -11.23
CA ASN A 31 7.15 21.62 -10.55
C ASN A 31 7.29 20.31 -9.74
N LYS A 32 7.50 19.21 -10.46
CA LYS A 32 7.44 17.81 -9.99
C LYS A 32 8.61 17.42 -9.09
N THR A 33 9.65 18.25 -9.04
CA THR A 33 10.88 18.04 -8.28
C THR A 33 10.59 17.69 -6.82
N LYS A 34 9.66 18.39 -6.16
CA LYS A 34 9.40 18.17 -4.73
C LYS A 34 8.74 16.83 -4.38
N ILE A 35 7.86 16.31 -5.23
CA ILE A 35 7.14 15.04 -4.94
C ILE A 35 8.04 13.83 -5.24
N VAL A 36 8.94 13.97 -6.21
CA VAL A 36 9.90 12.91 -6.58
C VAL A 36 11.24 13.03 -5.83
N GLU A 37 11.38 14.04 -4.97
CA GLU A 37 12.54 14.18 -4.10
C GLU A 37 12.64 12.99 -3.15
N GLY A 38 13.84 12.41 -3.08
CA GLY A 38 14.06 11.19 -2.31
C GLY A 38 13.77 11.35 -0.83
N GLU A 39 14.09 12.51 -0.26
CA GLU A 39 13.82 12.83 1.15
C GLU A 39 12.32 12.84 1.45
N PHE A 40 11.51 13.46 0.58
CA PHE A 40 10.06 13.47 0.71
C PHE A 40 9.48 12.06 0.66
N LEU A 41 9.89 11.25 -0.33
CA LEU A 41 9.41 9.87 -0.46
C LEU A 41 9.82 8.99 0.72
N PHE A 42 11.06 9.11 1.21
CA PHE A 42 11.49 8.37 2.40
C PHE A 42 10.69 8.76 3.64
N THR A 43 10.43 10.06 3.81
CA THR A 43 9.64 10.57 4.92
C THR A 43 8.21 10.03 4.86
N LEU A 44 7.57 10.12 3.69
CA LEU A 44 6.23 9.60 3.46
C LEU A 44 6.18 8.10 3.77
N LEU A 45 7.07 7.30 3.17
CA LEU A 45 7.08 5.86 3.37
C LEU A 45 7.38 5.47 4.82
N GLY A 46 8.26 6.20 5.51
CA GLY A 46 8.54 6.00 6.93
C GLY A 46 7.31 6.23 7.80
N VAL A 47 6.58 7.32 7.55
CA VAL A 47 5.31 7.62 8.25
C VAL A 47 4.27 6.52 7.97
N LEU A 48 4.14 6.08 6.72
CA LEU A 48 3.19 5.03 6.34
C LEU A 48 3.53 3.68 6.99
N LEU A 49 4.81 3.32 7.03
CA LEU A 49 5.25 2.10 7.66
C LEU A 49 4.94 2.12 9.16
N GLY A 50 5.21 3.24 9.85
CA GLY A 50 4.88 3.42 11.27
C GLY A 50 3.38 3.35 11.54
N PHE A 51 2.57 4.00 10.70
CA PHE A 51 1.11 3.92 10.79
C PHE A 51 0.60 2.48 10.60
N ALA A 52 1.08 1.79 9.57
CA ALA A 52 0.66 0.44 9.25
C ALA A 52 1.04 -0.58 10.35
N PHE A 53 2.23 -0.44 10.97
CA PHE A 53 2.59 -1.26 12.13
C PHE A 53 1.73 -1.01 13.36
N THR A 54 1.35 0.25 13.59
CA THR A 54 0.44 0.61 14.69
C THR A 54 -0.93 -0.03 14.46
N LEU A 55 -1.44 0.05 13.23
CA LEU A 55 -2.69 -0.59 12.85
C LEU A 55 -2.62 -2.12 13.01
N LEU A 56 -1.49 -2.74 12.67
CA LEU A 56 -1.31 -4.19 12.80
C LEU A 56 -1.41 -4.63 14.25
N THR A 57 -0.69 -3.94 15.12
CA THR A 57 -0.71 -4.19 16.56
C THR A 57 -2.12 -4.02 17.13
N PHE A 58 -2.83 -2.98 16.68
CA PHE A 58 -4.21 -2.73 17.05
C PHE A 58 -5.16 -3.86 16.61
N ILE A 59 -5.08 -4.32 15.35
CA ILE A 59 -5.89 -5.43 14.85
C ILE A 59 -5.62 -6.72 15.60
N ILE A 60 -4.36 -7.03 15.90
CA ILE A 60 -3.98 -8.21 16.68
C ILE A 60 -4.59 -8.14 18.08
N SER A 61 -4.50 -6.99 18.75
CA SER A 61 -5.12 -6.81 20.07
C SER A 61 -6.65 -6.96 20.02
N MET A 62 -7.29 -6.44 18.97
CA MET A 62 -8.73 -6.58 18.78
C MET A 62 -9.16 -8.01 18.47
N LEU A 63 -8.37 -8.74 17.69
CA LEU A 63 -8.61 -10.15 17.39
C LEU A 63 -8.78 -10.98 18.67
N ASP A 64 -7.90 -10.78 19.64
CA ASP A 64 -7.94 -11.54 20.88
C ASP A 64 -9.15 -11.16 21.74
N LYS A 65 -9.49 -9.87 21.80
CA LYS A 65 -10.72 -9.39 22.47
C LYS A 65 -11.99 -9.94 21.82
N ILE A 66 -12.05 -9.94 20.48
CA ILE A 66 -13.23 -10.42 19.75
C ILE A 66 -13.36 -11.94 19.92
N LYS A 67 -12.27 -12.72 19.85
CA LYS A 67 -12.31 -14.16 20.15
C LYS A 67 -12.90 -14.43 21.53
N GLU A 68 -12.48 -13.66 22.54
CA GLU A 68 -12.97 -13.82 23.91
C GLU A 68 -14.46 -13.46 24.04
N GLN A 69 -14.89 -12.33 23.47
CA GLN A 69 -16.30 -11.92 23.46
C GLN A 69 -17.19 -12.93 22.73
N VAL A 70 -16.76 -13.36 21.54
CA VAL A 70 -17.47 -14.32 20.71
C VAL A 70 -17.54 -15.69 21.38
N ALA A 71 -16.53 -16.12 22.14
CA ALA A 71 -16.58 -17.36 22.91
C ALA A 71 -17.62 -17.29 24.03
N LYS A 72 -17.72 -16.14 24.73
CA LYS A 72 -18.64 -15.90 25.85
C LYS A 72 -20.09 -15.68 25.43
N ASP A 73 -20.33 -15.21 24.21
CA ASP A 73 -21.68 -14.95 23.69
C ASP A 73 -22.40 -16.26 23.33
N VAL A 74 -23.31 -16.70 24.20
CA VAL A 74 -24.06 -17.97 24.06
C VAL A 74 -25.15 -17.86 22.98
N ASN A 75 -25.58 -16.65 22.63
CA ASN A 75 -26.70 -16.39 21.72
C ASN A 75 -26.29 -16.41 20.24
N LYS A 76 -25.00 -16.22 19.93
CA LYS A 76 -24.51 -16.28 18.55
C LYS A 76 -24.36 -17.73 18.07
N THR A 77 -24.96 -18.02 16.91
CA THR A 77 -24.77 -19.30 16.22
C THR A 77 -23.31 -19.49 15.82
N LYS A 78 -22.83 -20.74 15.78
CA LYS A 78 -21.47 -21.09 15.34
C LYS A 78 -21.13 -20.46 13.97
N VAL A 79 -22.11 -20.38 13.07
CA VAL A 79 -21.96 -19.76 11.74
C VAL A 79 -21.68 -18.26 11.84
N ALA A 80 -22.37 -17.53 12.72
CA ALA A 80 -22.11 -16.11 12.94
C ALA A 80 -20.72 -15.86 13.54
N LYS A 81 -20.31 -16.71 14.50
CA LYS A 81 -18.96 -16.67 15.11
C LYS A 81 -17.87 -16.89 14.06
N ASP A 82 -18.03 -17.90 13.21
CA ASP A 82 -17.07 -18.22 12.14
C ASP A 82 -16.98 -17.10 11.09
N ASN A 83 -18.09 -16.43 10.77
CA ASN A 83 -18.09 -15.32 9.82
C ASN A 83 -17.34 -14.10 10.34
N ILE A 84 -17.52 -13.74 11.61
CA ILE A 84 -16.76 -12.64 12.25
C ILE A 84 -15.27 -12.97 12.23
N MET A 85 -14.92 -14.20 12.63
CA MET A 85 -13.52 -14.62 12.69
C MET A 85 -12.86 -14.65 11.30
N LYS A 86 -13.58 -15.09 10.27
CA LYS A 86 -13.12 -15.02 8.86
C LYS A 86 -12.93 -13.59 8.38
N ARG A 87 -13.84 -12.66 8.72
CA ARG A 87 -13.74 -11.25 8.32
C ARG A 87 -12.49 -10.61 8.92
N ILE A 88 -12.21 -10.84 10.20
CA ILE A 88 -11.03 -10.26 10.85
C ILE A 88 -9.74 -10.93 10.35
N GLY A 89 -9.74 -12.24 10.13
CA GLY A 89 -8.62 -12.94 9.51
C GLY A 89 -8.29 -12.39 8.10
N PHE A 90 -9.32 -12.03 7.33
CA PHE A 90 -9.16 -11.37 6.05
C PHE A 90 -8.53 -9.97 6.20
N LEU A 91 -9.04 -9.12 7.11
CA LEU A 91 -8.50 -7.79 7.38
C LEU A 91 -7.03 -7.84 7.82
N HIS A 92 -6.67 -8.78 8.70
CA HIS A 92 -5.29 -8.99 9.11
C HIS A 92 -4.37 -9.41 7.93
N SER A 93 -4.87 -10.28 7.04
CA SER A 93 -4.10 -10.70 5.86
C SER A 93 -3.89 -9.57 4.85
N GLU A 94 -4.88 -8.70 4.68
CA GLU A 94 -4.83 -7.53 3.80
C GLU A 94 -3.83 -6.50 4.32
N LEU A 95 -3.94 -6.16 5.61
CA LEU A 95 -3.00 -5.25 6.26
C LEU A 95 -1.54 -5.72 6.16
N ARG A 96 -1.30 -7.03 6.33
CA ARG A 96 0.04 -7.61 6.19
C ARG A 96 0.57 -7.45 4.76
N GLN A 97 -0.29 -7.58 3.75
CA GLN A 97 0.10 -7.38 2.35
C GLN A 97 0.45 -5.92 2.09
N ASP A 98 -0.31 -4.98 2.64
CA ASP A 98 -0.06 -3.54 2.50
C ASP A 98 1.25 -3.12 3.16
N ILE A 99 1.54 -3.62 4.38
CA ILE A 99 2.82 -3.41 5.06
C ILE A 99 3.99 -3.93 4.22
N TYR A 100 3.85 -5.14 3.67
CA TYR A 100 4.89 -5.72 2.82
C TYR A 100 5.09 -4.90 1.54
N PHE A 101 4.00 -4.42 0.94
CA PHE A 101 4.06 -3.55 -0.23
C PHE A 101 4.78 -2.23 0.08
N ILE A 102 4.44 -1.54 1.17
CA ILE A 102 5.14 -0.32 1.62
C ILE A 102 6.63 -0.61 1.78
N PHE A 103 7.00 -1.72 2.42
CA PHE A 103 8.40 -2.11 2.61
C PHE A 103 9.14 -2.36 1.28
N ILE A 104 8.51 -3.04 0.32
CA ILE A 104 9.10 -3.22 -1.02
C ILE A 104 9.24 -1.88 -1.73
N THR A 105 8.24 -1.00 -1.69
CA THR A 105 8.36 0.33 -2.31
C THR A 105 9.46 1.18 -1.66
N PHE A 106 9.69 1.03 -0.36
CA PHE A 106 10.81 1.66 0.35
C PHE A 106 12.16 1.23 -0.21
N ILE A 107 12.35 -0.08 -0.42
CA ILE A 107 13.57 -0.61 -1.05
C ILE A 107 13.71 -0.07 -2.48
N ILE A 108 12.63 -0.08 -3.28
CA ILE A 108 12.66 0.40 -4.66
C ILE A 108 13.03 1.89 -4.72
N VAL A 109 12.49 2.73 -3.84
CA VAL A 109 12.86 4.15 -3.75
C VAL A 109 14.34 4.30 -3.40
N GLY A 110 14.85 3.55 -2.42
CA GLY A 110 16.26 3.56 -2.06
C GLY A 110 17.17 3.17 -3.23
N VAL A 111 16.84 2.08 -3.94
CA VAL A 111 17.56 1.65 -5.14
C VAL A 111 17.47 2.73 -6.24
N SER A 112 16.32 3.36 -6.42
CA SER A 112 16.13 4.42 -7.43
C SER A 112 17.01 5.64 -7.17
N ILE A 113 17.18 6.04 -5.90
CA ILE A 113 18.04 7.16 -5.50
C ILE A 113 19.51 6.82 -5.70
N ILE A 114 19.93 5.59 -5.38
CA ILE A 114 21.30 5.13 -5.66
C ILE A 114 21.53 5.07 -7.17
N ALA A 115 20.58 4.50 -7.91
CA ALA A 115 20.63 4.39 -9.36
C ALA A 115 20.75 5.75 -10.04
N GLU A 116 20.14 6.80 -9.49
CA GLU A 116 20.27 8.17 -9.98
C GLU A 116 21.73 8.65 -10.04
N LYS A 117 22.54 8.30 -9.03
CA LYS A 117 23.96 8.69 -8.91
C LYS A 117 24.92 7.87 -9.76
N ILE A 118 24.51 6.68 -10.21
CA ILE A 118 25.38 5.77 -10.99
C ILE A 118 25.26 6.05 -12.49
N ASN A 119 26.38 6.26 -13.18
CA ASN A 119 26.37 6.33 -14.64
C ASN A 119 26.13 4.93 -15.24
N PHE A 120 24.96 4.71 -15.84
CA PHE A 120 24.62 3.44 -16.45
C PHE A 120 25.22 3.33 -17.85
N PRO A 121 25.80 2.17 -18.22
CA PRO A 121 26.36 1.95 -19.56
C PRO A 121 25.28 1.89 -20.66
N PHE A 122 24.00 1.80 -20.30
CA PHE A 122 22.87 1.76 -21.23
C PHE A 122 22.23 3.14 -21.46
N SER A 123 22.89 4.24 -21.07
CA SER A 123 22.36 5.60 -21.25
C SER A 123 22.05 5.92 -22.72
N GLU A 124 22.86 5.44 -23.66
CA GLU A 124 22.65 5.64 -25.10
C GLU A 124 21.39 4.94 -25.62
N PHE A 125 21.09 3.72 -25.14
CA PHE A 125 19.86 3.01 -25.48
C PHE A 125 18.62 3.68 -24.88
N ILE A 126 18.73 4.22 -23.67
CA ILE A 126 17.62 4.94 -23.04
C ILE A 126 17.32 6.23 -23.81
N ASN A 127 18.37 6.97 -24.19
CA ASN A 127 18.22 8.20 -24.97
C ASN A 127 17.61 7.93 -26.36
N SER A 128 17.86 6.77 -26.98
CA SER A 128 17.25 6.42 -28.28
C SER A 128 15.73 6.16 -28.19
N LEU A 129 15.20 5.86 -27.01
CA LEU A 129 13.76 5.78 -26.71
C LEU A 129 13.13 7.16 -26.46
N GLY A 130 13.88 8.25 -26.64
CA GLY A 130 13.39 9.62 -26.48
C GLY A 130 13.04 9.99 -25.02
N THR A 131 13.60 9.27 -24.05
CA THR A 131 13.41 9.53 -22.62
C THR A 131 14.78 9.50 -21.94
N THR A 132 15.00 10.37 -20.96
CA THR A 132 16.23 10.37 -20.16
C THR A 132 16.12 9.41 -18.97
N LYS A 133 17.27 8.91 -18.51
CA LYS A 133 17.34 8.09 -17.28
C LYS A 133 16.66 8.77 -16.08
N ILE A 134 16.87 10.08 -15.93
CA ILE A 134 16.30 10.87 -14.82
C ILE A 134 14.77 10.90 -14.91
N GLU A 135 14.22 11.06 -16.11
CA GLU A 135 12.77 11.02 -16.32
C GLU A 135 12.19 9.65 -15.99
N ILE A 136 12.82 8.55 -16.40
CA ILE A 136 12.36 7.19 -16.06
C ILE A 136 12.33 7.00 -14.53
N LEU A 137 13.40 7.41 -13.83
CA LEU A 137 13.46 7.34 -12.38
C LEU A 137 12.40 8.22 -11.72
N ASN A 138 12.14 9.41 -12.26
CA ASN A 138 11.07 10.29 -11.77
C ASN A 138 9.67 9.69 -12.00
N ILE A 139 9.44 9.04 -13.14
CA ILE A 139 8.19 8.30 -13.42
C ILE A 139 7.98 7.18 -12.42
N LEU A 140 9.03 6.40 -12.15
CA LEU A 140 8.98 5.34 -11.16
C LEU A 140 8.67 5.89 -9.76
N LYS A 141 9.40 6.91 -9.32
CA LYS A 141 9.21 7.58 -8.02
C LYS A 141 7.81 8.16 -7.87
N PHE A 142 7.30 8.82 -8.90
CA PHE A 142 5.93 9.38 -8.89
C PHE A 142 4.87 8.29 -8.90
N SER A 143 5.10 7.19 -9.62
CA SER A 143 4.21 6.02 -9.58
C SER A 143 4.16 5.41 -8.18
N ILE A 144 5.31 5.29 -7.52
CA ILE A 144 5.39 4.83 -6.13
C ILE A 144 4.62 5.76 -5.20
N PHE A 145 4.73 7.07 -5.38
CA PHE A 145 3.94 8.04 -4.63
C PHE A 145 2.43 7.78 -4.77
N LEU A 146 1.93 7.67 -6.01
CA LEU A 146 0.51 7.40 -6.26
C LEU A 146 0.06 6.05 -5.69
N LEU A 147 0.88 5.01 -5.83
CA LEU A 147 0.60 3.68 -5.26
C LEU A 147 0.51 3.74 -3.74
N ASN A 148 1.35 4.56 -3.09
CA ASN A 148 1.28 4.73 -1.64
C ASN A 148 0.07 5.54 -1.19
N LEU A 149 -0.44 6.48 -2.00
CA LEU A 149 -1.74 7.11 -1.73
C LEU A 149 -2.88 6.09 -1.76
N TYR A 150 -2.83 5.15 -2.72
CA TYR A 150 -3.79 4.05 -2.77
C TYR A 150 -3.68 3.15 -1.53
N VAL A 151 -2.47 2.83 -1.07
CA VAL A 151 -2.28 2.07 0.18
C VAL A 151 -2.82 2.82 1.39
N ILE A 152 -2.63 4.14 1.48
CA ILE A 152 -3.24 4.95 2.56
C ILE A 152 -4.75 4.77 2.60
N TYR A 153 -5.39 4.84 1.43
CA TYR A 153 -6.82 4.65 1.32
C TYR A 153 -7.25 3.25 1.83
N ASP A 154 -6.59 2.20 1.38
CA ASP A 154 -6.88 0.82 1.81
C ASP A 154 -6.67 0.65 3.34
N LEU A 155 -5.59 1.21 3.89
CA LEU A 155 -5.33 1.19 5.34
C LEU A 155 -6.41 1.92 6.16
N LEU A 156 -6.90 3.05 5.66
CA LEU A 156 -7.99 3.79 6.29
C LEU A 156 -9.30 2.99 6.25
N GLU A 157 -9.62 2.35 5.12
CA GLU A 157 -10.80 1.49 4.98
C GLU A 157 -10.75 0.31 5.97
N VAL A 158 -9.59 -0.33 6.10
CA VAL A 158 -9.37 -1.39 7.09
C VAL A 158 -9.59 -0.86 8.51
N THR A 159 -9.05 0.32 8.82
CA THR A 159 -9.22 0.95 10.13
C THR A 159 -10.70 1.17 10.48
N PHE A 160 -11.48 1.72 9.54
CA PHE A 160 -12.92 1.93 9.73
C PHE A 160 -13.68 0.60 9.84
N SER A 161 -13.35 -0.39 9.01
CA SER A 161 -13.98 -1.72 9.03
C SER A 161 -13.77 -2.45 10.36
N VAL A 162 -12.58 -2.31 10.95
CA VAL A 162 -12.24 -2.88 12.27
C VAL A 162 -13.02 -2.16 13.37
N SER A 163 -13.11 -0.83 13.31
CA SER A 163 -13.90 -0.04 14.26
C SER A 163 -15.38 -0.43 14.24
N GLU A 164 -15.97 -0.57 13.05
CA GLU A 164 -17.36 -1.01 12.88
C GLU A 164 -17.58 -2.45 13.40
N THR A 165 -16.66 -3.37 13.11
CA THR A 165 -16.79 -4.76 13.60
C THR A 165 -16.77 -4.83 15.13
N THR A 166 -16.02 -3.93 15.77
CA THR A 166 -15.94 -3.82 17.24
C THR A 166 -17.19 -3.19 17.85
N SER A 167 -17.83 -2.23 17.17
CA SER A 167 -19.09 -1.64 17.66
C SER A 167 -20.23 -2.66 17.57
N ILE A 168 -20.28 -3.48 16.51
CA ILE A 168 -21.28 -4.55 16.36
C ILE A 168 -21.06 -5.67 17.39
N SER A 169 -19.81 -6.00 17.74
CA SER A 169 -19.54 -7.04 18.74
C SER A 169 -19.82 -6.61 20.18
N SER A 170 -19.95 -5.30 20.44
CA SER A 170 -20.24 -4.74 21.76
C SER A 170 -21.73 -4.44 22.01
N GLN A 171 -22.59 -4.60 21.00
CA GLN A 171 -24.04 -4.53 21.20
C GLN A 171 -24.57 -5.85 21.81
N PRO A 172 -25.36 -5.78 22.89
CA PRO A 172 -25.83 -6.94 23.67
C PRO A 172 -26.82 -7.83 22.92
#